data_AF-A0A1E3S941-F1
#
_entry.id   AF-A0A1E3S941-F1
#
_cell.length_a   1.000
_cell.length_b   1.000
_cell.length_c   1.000
_cell.angle_alpha   90.00
_cell.angle_beta   90.00
_cell.angle_gamma   90.00
#
_symmetry.space_group_name_H-M   'P 1'
#
loop_
_entity.id
_entity.type
_entity.pdbx_description
1 polymer ?
#
loop_
_entity_poly.entity_id
_entity_poly.type
_entity_poly.pdbx_seq_one_letter_code
_entity_poly.pdbx_strand_id
1 'polypeptide(L)'
;MGRDWPELSTRDVEPIDCYWDRDPQPGIAVHIGKSGLIAFDLDVDLIPDELAWMRDGAFQSTRGGRGQRGHYVFATDEIFVSNDLKTAGGISVGEIRSGNTVILAQPSVHPKADQGGHYIWITKGAVAPLPDIAREYLRPLGTTKAGWSGSIEAPSALVVEALADWTRNRRPKALTGPVNFIRKARSGTRNLTRDALRVAASESRVGFYPVSTAVAVIGAAMLESYKQRGEPEKFSQHEFTRLVANRVGYALSRSRSEILTEATGDYGTGHRNGSGSRFAYRSARGRFGYSAQKRRR
;
A
#
# COMPACT_ATOMS: atom_id res chain seq x y z
N MET A 1 3.58 14.23 9.52
CA MET A 1 3.62 14.43 8.05
C MET A 1 2.39 15.22 7.66
N GLY A 2 2.54 16.21 6.78
CA GLY A 2 1.41 16.98 6.26
C GLY A 2 0.51 16.15 5.34
N ARG A 3 -0.63 16.72 4.96
CA ARG A 3 -1.40 16.24 3.80
C ARG A 3 -0.53 16.34 2.55
N ASP A 4 -0.73 15.43 1.60
CA ASP A 4 -0.09 15.45 0.28
C ASP A 4 1.46 15.37 0.30
N TRP A 5 2.03 14.80 1.37
CA TRP A 5 3.48 14.63 1.49
C TRP A 5 4.12 13.82 0.34
N PRO A 6 3.46 12.81 -0.28
CA PRO A 6 4.04 12.11 -1.43
C PRO A 6 4.31 13.08 -2.58
N GLU A 7 3.39 13.99 -2.86
CA GLU A 7 3.46 14.97 -3.94
C GLU A 7 4.47 16.08 -3.62
N LEU A 8 4.59 16.46 -2.35
CA LEU A 8 5.49 17.51 -1.87
C LEU A 8 6.96 17.05 -1.70
N SER A 9 7.23 15.75 -1.80
CA SER A 9 8.61 15.25 -1.76
C SER A 9 9.38 15.61 -3.02
N THR A 10 10.58 16.17 -2.85
CA THR A 10 11.43 16.68 -3.93
C THR A 10 12.89 16.24 -3.75
N ARG A 11 13.65 16.27 -4.84
CA ARG A 11 15.12 16.17 -4.89
C ARG A 11 15.78 17.47 -5.33
N ASP A 12 14.97 18.49 -5.62
CA ASP A 12 15.45 19.77 -6.14
C ASP A 12 16.19 20.51 -5.03
N VAL A 13 17.40 20.95 -5.32
CA VAL A 13 18.29 21.56 -4.33
C VAL A 13 17.71 22.88 -3.80
N GLU A 14 17.14 23.71 -4.66
CA GLU A 14 16.59 25.01 -4.28
C GLU A 14 15.47 24.91 -3.21
N PRO A 15 14.39 24.11 -3.38
CA PRO A 15 13.42 23.90 -2.32
C PRO A 15 14.00 23.29 -1.03
N ILE A 16 15.01 22.43 -1.15
CA ILE A 16 15.67 21.80 0.00
C ILE A 16 16.47 22.85 0.78
N ASP A 17 17.22 23.71 0.11
CA ASP A 17 18.00 24.78 0.74
C ASP A 17 17.08 25.77 1.46
N CYS A 18 16.00 26.21 0.81
CA CYS A 18 14.97 27.05 1.45
C CYS A 18 14.28 26.37 2.65
N TYR A 19 14.36 25.04 2.77
CA TYR A 19 13.80 24.31 3.91
C TYR A 19 14.63 24.51 5.18
N TRP A 20 15.95 24.72 5.03
CA TRP A 20 16.90 24.87 6.14
C TRP A 20 16.91 26.28 6.74
N ASP A 21 16.45 27.29 6.00
CA ASP A 21 16.41 28.69 6.44
C ASP A 21 15.22 29.01 7.38
N ARG A 22 14.44 28.00 7.79
CA ARG A 22 13.24 28.17 8.63
C ARG A 22 13.55 28.06 10.11
N ASP A 23 12.88 28.89 10.92
CA ASP A 23 12.90 28.84 12.38
C ASP A 23 11.47 28.57 12.94
N PRO A 24 11.24 27.49 13.71
CA PRO A 24 12.19 26.43 14.05
C PRO A 24 12.53 25.53 12.85
N GLN A 25 13.71 24.92 12.89
CA GLN A 25 14.12 23.99 11.85
C GLN A 25 13.12 22.82 11.74
N PRO A 26 12.58 22.57 10.55
CA PRO A 26 11.60 21.52 10.35
C PRO A 26 12.23 20.13 10.42
N GLY A 27 11.44 19.14 10.84
CA GLY A 27 11.79 17.74 10.70
C GLY A 27 11.80 17.33 9.22
N ILE A 28 12.75 16.47 8.85
CA ILE A 28 12.88 15.90 7.51
C ILE A 28 12.54 14.41 7.49
N ALA A 29 12.18 13.95 6.30
CA ALA A 29 11.98 12.54 6.03
C ALA A 29 12.48 12.16 4.66
N VAL A 30 12.97 10.93 4.54
CA VAL A 30 13.44 10.39 3.26
C VAL A 30 12.29 9.60 2.64
N HIS A 31 11.82 10.06 1.48
CA HIS A 31 10.85 9.29 0.69
C HIS A 31 11.57 8.11 0.04
N ILE A 32 11.26 6.90 0.50
CA ILE A 32 12.01 5.69 0.16
C ILE A 32 11.91 5.35 -1.34
N GLY A 33 10.70 5.16 -1.87
CA GLY A 33 10.51 4.72 -3.26
C GLY A 33 10.95 5.74 -4.29
N LYS A 34 10.54 7.01 -4.15
CA LYS A 34 11.02 8.08 -5.04
C LYS A 34 12.53 8.18 -5.01
N SER A 35 13.19 7.90 -3.87
CA SER A 35 14.65 7.95 -3.75
C SER A 35 15.39 6.75 -4.37
N GLY A 36 14.70 5.70 -4.85
CA GLY A 36 15.35 4.47 -5.32
C GLY A 36 15.97 3.68 -4.15
N LEU A 37 15.28 3.68 -3.01
CA LEU A 37 15.75 3.08 -1.77
C LEU A 37 14.74 2.05 -1.26
N ILE A 38 15.23 1.22 -0.34
CA ILE A 38 14.44 0.43 0.62
C ILE A 38 15.02 0.64 2.01
N ALA A 39 14.18 0.65 3.04
CA ALA A 39 14.64 0.70 4.43
C ALA A 39 14.05 -0.45 5.26
N PHE A 40 14.89 -1.06 6.09
CA PHE A 40 14.49 -2.01 7.12
C PHE A 40 14.55 -1.28 8.47
N ASP A 41 13.37 -1.02 9.04
CA ASP A 41 13.17 -0.36 10.32
C ASP A 41 13.21 -1.42 11.43
N LEU A 42 14.40 -1.68 11.96
CA LEU A 42 14.64 -2.72 12.95
C LEU A 42 14.20 -2.23 14.34
N ASP A 43 13.36 -3.02 15.02
CA ASP A 43 12.77 -2.70 16.33
C ASP A 43 13.44 -3.42 17.51
N VAL A 44 14.47 -4.23 17.24
CA VAL A 44 15.27 -4.98 18.22
C VAL A 44 16.68 -4.43 18.33
N ASP A 45 17.31 -4.59 19.50
CA ASP A 45 18.64 -4.02 19.78
C ASP A 45 19.81 -4.86 19.25
N LEU A 46 19.55 -6.11 18.85
CA LEU A 46 20.51 -7.02 18.23
C LEU A 46 19.92 -7.54 16.93
N ILE A 47 20.66 -7.41 15.82
CA ILE A 47 20.28 -8.01 14.54
C ILE A 47 20.42 -9.53 14.66
N PRO A 48 19.34 -10.30 14.41
CA PRO A 48 19.41 -11.76 14.31
C PRO A 48 20.45 -12.21 13.26
N ASP A 49 21.13 -13.33 13.49
CA ASP A 49 22.22 -13.79 12.61
C ASP A 49 21.79 -13.94 11.15
N GLU A 50 20.57 -14.43 10.89
CA GLU A 50 20.02 -14.56 9.53
C GLU A 50 19.81 -13.22 8.80
N LEU A 51 19.76 -12.12 9.56
CA LEU A 51 19.65 -10.75 9.07
C LEU A 51 20.99 -10.00 9.12
N ALA A 52 22.10 -10.70 9.37
CA ALA A 52 23.41 -10.06 9.57
C ALA A 52 23.87 -9.20 8.38
N TRP A 53 23.43 -9.54 7.17
CA TRP A 53 23.63 -8.77 5.94
C TRP A 53 23.09 -7.34 6.01
N MET A 54 22.16 -7.04 6.93
CA MET A 54 21.66 -5.67 7.12
C MET A 54 22.77 -4.69 7.51
N ARG A 55 23.85 -5.17 8.13
CA ARG A 55 25.00 -4.35 8.57
C ARG A 55 25.73 -3.66 7.42
N ASP A 56 25.57 -4.16 6.19
CA ASP A 56 26.17 -3.57 4.99
C ASP A 56 25.41 -2.31 4.51
N GLY A 57 24.19 -2.10 5.01
CA GLY A 57 23.34 -0.96 4.66
C GLY A 57 23.77 0.33 5.35
N ALA A 58 23.33 1.46 4.79
CA ALA A 58 23.47 2.74 5.46
C ALA A 58 22.60 2.74 6.73
N PHE A 59 23.22 2.92 7.89
CA PHE A 59 22.54 2.78 9.18
C PHE A 59 22.27 4.12 9.85
N GLN A 60 20.99 4.36 10.16
CA GLN A 60 20.55 5.39 11.08
C GLN A 60 20.04 4.75 12.37
N SER A 61 20.77 4.95 13.45
CA SER A 61 20.29 4.56 14.77
C SER A 61 19.09 5.42 15.17
N THR A 62 18.10 4.80 15.83
CA THR A 62 16.96 5.49 16.47
C THR A 62 17.13 5.67 17.98
N ARG A 63 18.23 5.17 18.56
CA ARG A 63 18.58 5.21 20.00
C ARG A 63 19.89 5.95 20.31
N GLY A 64 20.28 6.88 19.44
CA GLY A 64 21.47 7.71 19.66
C GLY A 64 22.80 6.95 19.63
N GLY A 65 22.92 5.93 18.78
CA GLY A 65 24.12 5.10 18.60
C GLY A 65 24.21 3.91 19.55
N ARG A 66 23.20 3.69 20.40
CA ARG A 66 23.15 2.55 21.33
C ARG A 66 22.45 1.37 20.67
N GLY A 67 23.16 0.25 20.56
CA GLY A 67 22.64 -0.99 19.98
C GLY A 67 22.50 -0.92 18.46
N GLN A 68 21.79 -1.89 17.91
CA GLN A 68 21.59 -2.07 16.47
C GLN A 68 20.17 -1.68 16.01
N ARG A 69 19.35 -1.09 16.90
CA ARG A 69 18.00 -0.65 16.56
C ARG A 69 18.02 0.58 15.65
N GLY A 70 17.30 0.53 14.52
CA GLY A 70 17.09 1.68 13.66
C GLY A 70 16.87 1.34 12.19
N HIS A 71 17.09 2.33 11.32
CA HIS A 71 16.83 2.21 9.89
C HIS A 71 18.10 1.75 9.16
N TYR A 72 18.00 0.62 8.47
CA TYR A 72 19.03 0.11 7.56
C TYR A 72 18.57 0.34 6.13
N VAL A 73 19.33 1.12 5.37
CA VAL A 73 18.92 1.62 4.05
C VAL A 73 19.81 1.05 2.96
N PHE A 74 19.17 0.59 1.88
CA PHE A 74 19.82 0.04 0.69
C PHE A 74 19.27 0.69 -0.58
N ALA A 75 20.09 0.74 -1.62
CA ALA A 75 19.70 1.20 -2.95
C ALA A 75 19.06 0.06 -3.75
N THR A 76 17.97 0.35 -4.44
CA THR A 76 17.27 -0.61 -5.31
C THR A 76 16.40 0.12 -6.33
N ASP A 77 16.32 -0.44 -7.53
CA ASP A 77 15.38 -0.04 -8.58
C ASP A 77 14.02 -0.76 -8.46
N GLU A 78 13.92 -1.73 -7.56
CA GLU A 78 12.71 -2.48 -7.29
C GLU A 78 11.89 -1.84 -6.18
N ILE A 79 10.58 -2.05 -6.25
CA ILE A 79 9.65 -1.67 -5.18
C ILE A 79 9.14 -2.95 -4.53
N PHE A 80 9.03 -2.95 -3.21
CA PHE A 80 8.57 -4.09 -2.42
C PHE A 80 7.32 -3.74 -1.60
N VAL A 81 6.64 -4.77 -1.12
CA VAL A 81 5.55 -4.61 -0.16
C VAL A 81 6.11 -4.10 1.17
N SER A 82 5.51 -3.04 1.73
CA SER A 82 5.81 -2.59 3.09
C SER A 82 4.98 -3.38 4.11
N ASN A 83 5.64 -4.06 5.04
CA ASN A 83 5.05 -4.97 6.02
C ASN A 83 6.02 -5.26 7.17
N ASP A 84 5.60 -6.08 8.13
CA ASP A 84 6.47 -6.61 9.18
C ASP A 84 7.73 -7.31 8.58
N LEU A 85 8.92 -6.94 9.05
CA LEU A 85 10.15 -7.71 8.84
C LEU A 85 10.13 -8.91 9.80
N LYS A 86 10.15 -10.12 9.25
CA LYS A 86 10.08 -11.37 10.01
C LYS A 86 11.27 -12.26 9.74
N THR A 87 11.79 -12.84 10.81
CA THR A 87 12.70 -13.99 10.79
C THR A 87 12.07 -15.19 10.07
N ALA A 88 12.88 -16.18 9.66
CA ALA A 88 12.37 -17.43 9.09
C ALA A 88 11.40 -18.16 10.04
N GLY A 89 11.59 -18.00 11.36
CA GLY A 89 10.69 -18.50 12.40
C GLY A 89 9.37 -17.73 12.56
N GLY A 90 9.14 -16.67 11.77
CA GLY A 90 7.92 -15.86 11.80
C GLY A 90 7.86 -14.80 12.90
N ILE A 91 8.94 -14.62 13.67
CA ILE A 91 9.07 -13.59 14.71
C ILE A 91 9.28 -12.23 14.03
N SER A 92 8.43 -11.26 14.35
CA SER A 92 8.56 -9.88 13.89
C SER A 92 9.69 -9.16 14.61
N VAL A 93 10.61 -8.59 13.86
CA VAL A 93 11.79 -7.88 14.39
C VAL A 93 11.87 -6.43 13.91
N GLY A 94 10.92 -6.00 13.09
CA GLY A 94 10.85 -4.63 12.58
C GLY A 94 9.83 -4.48 11.46
N GLU A 95 10.01 -3.48 10.61
CA GLU A 95 9.19 -3.20 9.44
C GLU A 95 10.04 -2.99 8.18
N ILE A 96 9.54 -3.45 7.04
CA ILE A 96 10.04 -3.13 5.71
C ILE A 96 9.34 -1.86 5.23
N ARG A 97 10.11 -0.87 4.82
CA ARG A 97 9.67 0.40 4.22
C ARG A 97 10.12 0.41 2.76
N SER A 98 9.17 0.45 1.82
CA SER A 98 9.46 0.54 0.38
C SER A 98 8.34 1.29 -0.35
N GLY A 99 8.63 1.82 -1.53
CA GLY A 99 7.64 2.52 -2.35
C GLY A 99 7.19 3.85 -1.71
N ASN A 100 5.88 4.09 -1.61
CA ASN A 100 5.33 5.33 -1.07
C ASN A 100 5.34 5.33 0.48
N THR A 101 6.53 5.15 1.05
CA THR A 101 6.80 5.24 2.49
C THR A 101 7.95 6.19 2.75
N VAL A 102 8.08 6.55 4.01
CA VAL A 102 9.10 7.47 4.51
C VAL A 102 9.74 6.89 5.77
N ILE A 103 11.00 7.25 5.97
CA ILE A 103 11.63 7.19 7.29
C ILE A 103 11.90 8.62 7.75
N LEU A 104 11.69 8.91 9.03
CA LEU A 104 12.16 10.16 9.61
C LEU A 104 13.67 10.09 9.73
N ALA A 105 14.35 11.18 9.37
CA ALA A 105 15.81 11.21 9.33
C ALA A 105 16.37 12.37 10.16
N GLN A 106 17.61 12.21 10.64
CA GLN A 106 18.42 13.28 11.21
C GLN A 106 18.45 14.49 10.24
N PRO A 107 18.21 15.73 10.70
CA PRO A 107 18.23 16.19 12.09
C PRO A 107 16.87 16.22 12.82
N SER A 108 15.83 15.53 12.32
CA SER A 108 14.52 15.53 12.98
C SER A 108 14.58 15.10 14.45
N VAL A 109 13.71 15.70 15.27
CA VAL A 109 13.51 15.27 16.66
C VAL A 109 12.76 13.94 16.69
N HIS A 110 13.28 12.97 17.44
CA HIS A 110 12.61 11.69 17.63
C HIS A 110 11.35 11.86 18.51
N PRO A 111 10.22 11.20 18.21
CA PRO A 111 8.98 11.33 19.01
C PRO A 111 9.12 10.94 20.49
N LYS A 112 10.15 10.15 20.80
CA LYS A 112 10.52 9.71 22.16
C LYS A 112 11.87 10.26 22.60
N ALA A 113 12.18 11.51 22.23
CA ALA A 113 13.45 12.14 22.60
C ALA A 113 13.65 12.25 24.13
N ASP A 114 12.55 12.47 24.86
CA ASP A 114 12.46 12.42 26.32
C ASP A 114 12.89 11.05 26.91
N GLN A 115 12.75 9.97 26.14
CA GLN A 115 13.15 8.61 26.51
C GLN A 115 14.46 8.18 25.82
N GLY A 116 15.27 9.15 25.39
CA GLY A 116 16.58 8.92 24.79
C GLY A 116 16.54 8.36 23.36
N GLY A 117 15.43 8.53 22.64
CA GLY A 117 15.36 8.28 21.21
C GLY A 117 16.02 9.41 20.41
N HIS A 118 16.88 9.07 19.47
CA HIS A 118 17.59 10.05 18.64
C HIS A 118 17.91 9.43 17.28
N TYR A 119 17.55 10.15 16.21
CA TYR A 119 17.96 9.79 14.84
C TYR A 119 19.40 10.26 14.61
N ILE A 120 20.33 9.32 14.42
CA ILE A 120 21.73 9.62 14.11
C ILE A 120 22.21 8.68 13.00
N TRP A 121 22.71 9.24 11.90
CA TRP A 121 23.41 8.46 10.87
C TRP A 121 24.76 8.00 11.41
N ILE A 122 24.88 6.69 11.63
CA ILE A 122 26.12 6.04 12.07
C ILE A 122 27.01 5.77 10.87
N THR A 123 26.42 5.25 9.80
CA THR A 123 27.10 5.08 8.51
C THR A 123 26.76 6.26 7.59
N LYS A 124 27.78 6.85 6.97
CA LYS A 124 27.66 7.94 5.98
C LYS A 124 28.37 7.54 4.70
N GLY A 125 27.90 8.05 3.57
CA GLY A 125 28.50 7.80 2.25
C GLY A 125 27.49 7.19 1.27
N ALA A 126 28.01 6.51 0.25
CA ALA A 126 27.18 5.84 -0.74
C ALA A 126 26.30 4.76 -0.09
N VAL A 127 25.04 4.69 -0.53
CA VAL A 127 24.12 3.64 -0.07
C VAL A 127 24.41 2.36 -0.84
N ALA A 128 24.72 1.28 -0.12
CA ALA A 128 25.01 -0.02 -0.72
C ALA A 128 23.79 -0.56 -1.50
N PRO A 129 24.00 -1.29 -2.61
CA PRO A 129 22.91 -1.98 -3.30
C PRO A 129 22.28 -3.04 -2.39
N LEU A 130 20.98 -3.29 -2.59
CA LEU A 130 20.24 -4.33 -1.88
C LEU A 130 20.85 -5.71 -2.20
N PRO A 131 21.37 -6.46 -1.20
CA PRO A 131 21.96 -7.77 -1.46
C PRO A 131 20.88 -8.80 -1.77
N ASP A 132 21.20 -9.82 -2.59
CA ASP A 132 20.23 -10.82 -3.04
C ASP A 132 19.62 -11.63 -1.89
N ILE A 133 20.36 -11.85 -0.80
CA ILE A 133 19.86 -12.53 0.41
C ILE A 133 18.66 -11.79 1.04
N ALA A 134 18.57 -10.47 0.87
CA ALA A 134 17.42 -9.70 1.36
C ALA A 134 16.12 -10.11 0.67
N ARG A 135 16.19 -10.64 -0.56
CA ARG A 135 15.01 -11.02 -1.36
C ARG A 135 14.20 -12.13 -0.71
N GLU A 136 14.79 -12.95 0.14
CA GLU A 136 14.10 -13.98 0.92
C GLU A 136 13.05 -13.39 1.89
N TYR A 137 13.29 -12.16 2.35
CA TYR A 137 12.44 -11.44 3.30
C TYR A 137 11.46 -10.47 2.60
N LEU A 138 11.67 -10.26 1.30
CA LEU A 138 10.96 -9.25 0.53
C LEU A 138 9.93 -9.87 -0.39
N ARG A 139 8.90 -9.09 -0.70
CA ARG A 139 7.89 -9.45 -1.69
C ARG A 139 7.85 -8.36 -2.75
N PRO A 140 8.28 -8.65 -4.00
CA PRO A 140 8.24 -7.67 -5.07
C PRO A 140 6.85 -7.08 -5.23
N LEU A 141 6.80 -5.77 -5.41
CA LEU A 141 5.58 -5.04 -5.74
C LEU A 141 5.25 -5.28 -7.21
N GLY A 142 4.61 -6.40 -7.50
CA GLY A 142 4.29 -6.81 -8.87
C GLY A 142 3.80 -8.25 -8.97
N THR A 143 4.29 -9.14 -8.11
CA THR A 143 3.94 -10.56 -8.13
C THR A 143 3.22 -10.98 -6.85
N THR A 144 1.88 -11.02 -6.92
CA THR A 144 0.93 -11.75 -6.04
C THR A 144 0.61 -11.29 -4.61
N LYS A 145 -0.71 -11.25 -4.32
CA LYS A 145 -1.40 -11.63 -3.08
C LYS A 145 -0.73 -11.28 -1.73
N ALA A 146 -0.80 -10.01 -1.31
CA ALA A 146 -1.18 -9.54 0.04
C ALA A 146 -0.58 -8.15 0.33
N GLY A 147 -1.39 -7.27 0.93
CA GLY A 147 -0.88 -6.11 1.69
C GLY A 147 -0.36 -4.95 0.85
N TRP A 148 -1.17 -4.36 -0.01
CA TRP A 148 -0.80 -3.15 -0.75
C TRP A 148 -1.16 -1.87 0.03
N SER A 149 -0.14 -1.06 0.37
CA SER A 149 -0.29 0.28 0.98
C SER A 149 0.35 1.43 0.17
N GLY A 150 1.07 1.15 -0.93
CA GLY A 150 1.73 2.19 -1.74
C GLY A 150 0.80 2.82 -2.78
N SER A 151 0.69 4.15 -2.82
CA SER A 151 -0.14 4.82 -3.83
C SER A 151 0.60 4.93 -5.17
N ILE A 152 0.28 4.08 -6.16
CA ILE A 152 0.68 4.35 -7.56
C ILE A 152 -0.48 5.11 -8.19
N GLU A 153 -0.50 6.43 -8.02
CA GLU A 153 -1.47 7.28 -8.70
C GLU A 153 -1.04 7.49 -10.14
N ALA A 154 -1.86 7.01 -11.08
CA ALA A 154 -1.68 7.32 -12.48
C ALA A 154 -1.88 8.84 -12.68
N PRO A 155 -1.00 9.51 -13.44
CA PRO A 155 -1.25 10.88 -13.89
C PRO A 155 -2.62 10.99 -14.58
N SER A 156 -3.28 12.14 -14.45
CA SER A 156 -4.62 12.36 -15.01
C SER A 156 -4.74 11.99 -16.49
N ALA A 157 -3.69 12.23 -17.28
CA ALA A 157 -3.64 11.84 -18.69
C ALA A 157 -3.81 10.33 -18.91
N LEU A 158 -3.12 9.49 -18.11
CA LEU A 158 -3.24 8.03 -18.20
C LEU A 158 -4.60 7.53 -17.69
N VAL A 159 -5.22 8.24 -16.75
CA VAL A 159 -6.58 7.92 -16.31
C VAL A 159 -7.59 8.19 -17.42
N VAL A 160 -7.45 9.31 -18.13
CA VAL A 160 -8.28 9.66 -19.29
C VAL A 160 -8.09 8.63 -20.41
N GLU A 161 -6.85 8.27 -20.73
CA GLU A 161 -6.53 7.23 -21.70
C GLU A 161 -7.15 5.88 -21.31
N ALA A 162 -7.00 5.44 -20.06
CA ALA A 162 -7.61 4.20 -19.59
C ALA A 162 -9.14 4.21 -19.73
N LEU A 163 -9.80 5.33 -19.37
CA LEU A 163 -11.25 5.51 -19.51
C LEU A 163 -11.71 5.44 -20.97
N ALA A 164 -10.89 5.89 -21.91
CA ALA A 164 -11.16 5.86 -23.35
C ALA A 164 -10.87 4.48 -23.98
N ASP A 165 -9.80 3.80 -23.54
CA ASP A 165 -9.28 2.61 -24.22
C ASP A 165 -9.78 1.29 -23.65
N TRP A 166 -10.03 1.23 -22.34
CA TRP A 166 -10.44 -0.02 -21.68
C TRP A 166 -11.94 -0.19 -21.78
N THR A 167 -12.42 -0.52 -22.99
CA THR A 167 -13.84 -0.50 -23.38
C THR A 167 -14.44 -1.89 -23.64
N ARG A 168 -13.62 -2.94 -23.66
CA ARG A 168 -14.10 -4.31 -23.91
C ARG A 168 -15.01 -4.79 -22.79
N ASN A 169 -16.04 -5.58 -23.14
CA ASN A 169 -17.09 -5.98 -22.21
C ASN A 169 -17.42 -7.49 -22.23
N ARG A 170 -16.42 -8.34 -21.96
CA ARG A 170 -16.55 -9.80 -22.05
C ARG A 170 -17.30 -10.44 -20.88
N ARG A 171 -17.40 -9.78 -19.73
CA ARG A 171 -18.02 -10.26 -18.48
C ARG A 171 -18.79 -9.14 -17.75
N PRO A 172 -19.81 -8.52 -18.37
CA PRO A 172 -20.52 -7.36 -17.79
C PRO A 172 -21.11 -7.62 -16.40
N LYS A 173 -21.50 -8.86 -16.11
CA LYS A 173 -22.13 -9.24 -14.83
C LYS A 173 -21.14 -9.40 -13.67
N ALA A 174 -19.82 -9.41 -13.94
CA ALA A 174 -18.81 -9.57 -12.89
C ALA A 174 -18.80 -8.40 -11.89
N LEU A 175 -19.23 -7.19 -12.31
CA LEU A 175 -19.35 -6.01 -11.45
C LEU A 175 -20.48 -6.08 -10.42
N THR A 176 -21.50 -6.91 -10.64
CA THR A 176 -22.72 -6.91 -9.81
C THR A 176 -22.43 -7.22 -8.34
N GLY A 177 -21.58 -8.20 -8.06
CA GLY A 177 -21.20 -8.60 -6.71
C GLY A 177 -20.50 -7.48 -5.92
N PRO A 178 -19.35 -6.98 -6.40
CA PRO A 178 -18.63 -5.87 -5.75
C PRO A 178 -19.50 -4.64 -5.51
N VAL A 179 -20.27 -4.21 -6.52
CA VAL A 179 -21.15 -3.04 -6.43
C VAL A 179 -22.22 -3.22 -5.35
N ASN A 180 -22.85 -4.39 -5.27
CA ASN A 180 -23.85 -4.67 -4.24
C ASN A 180 -23.24 -4.70 -2.83
N PHE A 181 -21.99 -5.16 -2.69
CA PHE A 181 -21.30 -5.20 -1.42
C PHE A 181 -21.03 -3.80 -0.86
N ILE A 182 -20.55 -2.89 -1.71
CA ILE A 182 -20.36 -1.47 -1.34
C ILE A 182 -21.70 -0.84 -0.98
N ARG A 183 -22.72 -1.00 -1.83
CA ARG A 183 -24.03 -0.37 -1.63
C ARG A 183 -24.65 -0.74 -0.28
N LYS A 184 -24.47 -1.98 0.16
CA LYS A 184 -25.01 -2.51 1.43
C LYS A 184 -24.07 -2.32 2.63
N ALA A 185 -22.92 -1.69 2.46
CA ALA A 185 -21.94 -1.52 3.52
C ALA A 185 -22.52 -0.70 4.67
N ARG A 186 -22.39 -1.21 5.90
CA ARG A 186 -22.82 -0.52 7.14
C ARG A 186 -21.71 0.28 7.81
N SER A 187 -20.47 0.02 7.43
CA SER A 187 -19.27 0.74 7.84
C SER A 187 -18.15 0.48 6.82
N GLY A 188 -17.08 1.26 6.87
CA GLY A 188 -15.91 1.02 6.03
C GLY A 188 -16.11 1.21 4.52
N THR A 189 -17.15 1.93 4.10
CA THR A 189 -17.51 2.16 2.68
C THR A 189 -16.30 2.56 1.83
N ARG A 190 -15.49 3.52 2.29
CA ARG A 190 -14.26 3.94 1.60
C ARG A 190 -13.30 2.78 1.30
N ASN A 191 -13.03 1.91 2.27
CA ASN A 191 -12.10 0.79 2.10
C ASN A 191 -12.67 -0.25 1.14
N LEU A 192 -13.98 -0.50 1.18
CA LEU A 192 -14.65 -1.42 0.26
C LEU A 192 -14.66 -0.88 -1.18
N THR A 193 -14.94 0.42 -1.37
CA THR A 193 -14.83 1.09 -2.67
C THR A 193 -13.42 0.97 -3.20
N ARG A 194 -12.43 1.31 -2.36
CA ARG A 194 -11.01 1.22 -2.68
C ARG A 194 -10.64 -0.21 -3.14
N ASP A 195 -11.09 -1.24 -2.45
CA ASP A 195 -10.75 -2.64 -2.78
C ASP A 195 -11.46 -3.13 -4.04
N ALA A 196 -12.72 -2.72 -4.25
CA ALA A 196 -13.47 -3.03 -5.47
C ALA A 196 -12.88 -2.35 -6.70
N LEU A 197 -12.51 -1.06 -6.62
CA LEU A 197 -11.88 -0.34 -7.73
C LEU A 197 -10.55 -1.01 -8.14
N ARG A 198 -9.80 -1.60 -7.20
CA ARG A 198 -8.53 -2.29 -7.52
C ARG A 198 -8.78 -3.48 -8.44
N VAL A 199 -9.76 -4.30 -8.08
CA VAL A 199 -10.16 -5.45 -8.89
C VAL A 199 -10.72 -4.95 -10.22
N ALA A 200 -11.61 -3.96 -10.17
CA ALA A 200 -12.32 -3.48 -11.34
C ALA A 200 -11.43 -2.83 -12.40
N ALA A 201 -10.47 -1.99 -11.99
CA ALA A 201 -9.49 -1.43 -12.91
C ALA A 201 -8.63 -2.51 -13.56
N SER A 202 -8.21 -3.53 -12.78
CA SER A 202 -7.43 -4.65 -13.29
C SER A 202 -8.22 -5.46 -14.31
N GLU A 203 -9.43 -5.90 -13.96
CA GLU A 203 -10.32 -6.67 -14.84
C GLU A 203 -10.73 -5.90 -16.11
N SER A 204 -10.92 -4.58 -16.01
CA SER A 204 -11.20 -3.73 -17.17
C SER A 204 -10.02 -3.68 -18.14
N ARG A 205 -8.78 -3.61 -17.62
CA ARG A 205 -7.56 -3.61 -18.44
C ARG A 205 -7.39 -4.88 -19.27
N VAL A 206 -7.92 -6.01 -18.80
CA VAL A 206 -7.96 -7.29 -19.55
C VAL A 206 -9.27 -7.52 -20.31
N GLY A 207 -10.17 -6.53 -20.27
CA GLY A 207 -11.34 -6.42 -21.13
C GLY A 207 -12.61 -7.11 -20.64
N PHE A 208 -12.77 -7.29 -19.33
CA PHE A 208 -13.97 -7.89 -18.76
C PHE A 208 -15.16 -6.93 -18.81
N TYR A 209 -14.94 -5.64 -18.59
CA TYR A 209 -15.95 -4.59 -18.70
C TYR A 209 -15.29 -3.24 -18.92
N PRO A 210 -16.02 -2.23 -19.43
CA PRO A 210 -15.47 -0.90 -19.60
C PRO A 210 -15.09 -0.29 -18.25
N VAL A 211 -13.89 0.29 -18.14
CA VAL A 211 -13.46 0.91 -16.88
C VAL A 211 -14.32 2.14 -16.54
N SER A 212 -14.79 2.87 -17.55
CA SER A 212 -15.75 3.98 -17.39
C SER A 212 -17.05 3.51 -16.73
N THR A 213 -17.58 2.36 -17.17
CA THR A 213 -18.76 1.73 -16.54
C THR A 213 -18.47 1.36 -15.10
N ALA A 214 -17.33 0.69 -14.82
CA ALA A 214 -16.95 0.30 -13.47
C ALA A 214 -16.84 1.51 -12.52
N VAL A 215 -16.16 2.57 -12.95
CA VAL A 215 -15.99 3.81 -12.17
C VAL A 215 -17.34 4.43 -11.85
N ALA A 216 -18.23 4.57 -12.84
CA ALA A 216 -19.55 5.16 -12.65
C ALA A 216 -20.39 4.38 -11.63
N VAL A 217 -20.51 3.05 -11.80
CA VAL A 217 -21.39 2.24 -10.95
C VAL A 217 -20.84 2.05 -9.53
N ILE A 218 -19.52 2.02 -9.36
CA ILE A 218 -18.88 1.93 -8.05
C ILE A 218 -18.99 3.27 -7.30
N GLY A 219 -18.80 4.41 -7.99
CA GLY A 219 -19.00 5.73 -7.41
C GLY A 219 -20.42 5.94 -6.92
N ALA A 220 -21.41 5.56 -7.74
CA ALA A 220 -22.83 5.58 -7.34
C ALA A 220 -23.11 4.69 -6.13
N ALA A 221 -22.51 3.50 -6.05
CA ALA A 221 -22.68 2.60 -4.90
C ALA A 221 -22.05 3.15 -3.61
N MET A 222 -20.91 3.83 -3.71
CA MET A 222 -20.26 4.50 -2.57
C MET A 222 -21.14 5.62 -2.03
N LEU A 223 -21.63 6.50 -2.91
CA LEU A 223 -22.54 7.59 -2.54
C LEU A 223 -23.83 7.04 -1.88
N GLU A 224 -24.42 6.02 -2.49
CA GLU A 224 -25.64 5.38 -1.96
C GLU A 224 -25.43 4.77 -0.58
N SER A 225 -24.30 4.10 -0.35
CA SER A 225 -23.95 3.56 0.98
C SER A 225 -23.86 4.66 2.04
N TYR A 226 -23.27 5.81 1.70
CA TYR A 226 -23.21 6.95 2.63
C TYR A 226 -24.59 7.57 2.89
N LYS A 227 -25.41 7.75 1.85
CA LYS A 227 -26.79 8.23 1.98
C LYS A 227 -27.63 7.34 2.90
N GLN A 228 -27.56 6.02 2.71
CA GLN A 228 -28.30 5.05 3.54
C GLN A 228 -27.86 5.05 5.01
N ARG A 229 -26.68 5.59 5.31
CA ARG A 229 -26.15 5.73 6.67
C ARG A 229 -26.39 7.12 7.26
N GLY A 230 -27.03 8.02 6.51
CA GLY A 230 -27.24 9.41 6.92
C GLY A 230 -25.96 10.25 6.93
N GLU A 231 -24.95 9.85 6.14
CA GLU A 231 -23.63 10.52 6.07
C GLU A 231 -23.24 10.95 4.63
N PRO A 232 -24.14 11.52 3.81
CA PRO A 232 -23.86 11.83 2.41
C PRO A 232 -22.64 12.74 2.19
N GLU A 233 -22.34 13.62 3.15
CA GLU A 233 -21.21 14.55 3.15
C GLU A 233 -19.84 13.86 3.16
N LYS A 234 -19.77 12.59 3.56
CA LYS A 234 -18.52 11.80 3.50
C LYS A 234 -18.14 11.40 2.08
N PHE A 235 -19.05 11.53 1.10
CA PHE A 235 -18.69 11.36 -0.30
C PHE A 235 -18.02 12.63 -0.82
N SER A 236 -16.77 12.50 -1.27
CA SER A 236 -16.02 13.55 -1.95
C SER A 236 -15.65 13.09 -3.35
N GLN A 237 -16.02 13.88 -4.36
CA GLN A 237 -15.67 13.60 -5.75
C GLN A 237 -14.15 13.61 -5.94
N HIS A 238 -13.45 14.52 -5.27
CA HIS A 238 -11.98 14.60 -5.30
C HIS A 238 -11.34 13.31 -4.75
N GLU A 239 -11.79 12.85 -3.58
CA GLU A 239 -11.28 11.59 -3.00
C GLU A 239 -11.62 10.39 -3.88
N PHE A 240 -12.82 10.35 -4.47
CA PHE A 240 -13.19 9.28 -5.38
C PHE A 240 -12.30 9.26 -6.63
N THR A 241 -12.04 10.42 -7.25
CA THR A 241 -11.11 10.55 -8.38
C THR A 241 -9.72 10.06 -8.01
N ARG A 242 -9.22 10.39 -6.81
CA ARG A 242 -7.92 9.92 -6.33
C ARG A 242 -7.88 8.40 -6.15
N LEU A 243 -8.95 7.80 -5.63
CA LEU A 243 -9.08 6.33 -5.58
C LEU A 243 -9.04 5.73 -6.99
N VAL A 244 -9.72 6.33 -7.97
CA VAL A 244 -9.70 5.86 -9.37
C VAL A 244 -8.28 5.93 -9.95
N ALA A 245 -7.63 7.08 -9.86
CA ALA A 245 -6.26 7.29 -10.36
C ALA A 245 -5.28 6.27 -9.78
N ASN A 246 -5.39 6.05 -8.47
CA ASN A 246 -4.60 5.07 -7.76
C ASN A 246 -4.86 3.63 -8.25
N ARG A 247 -6.11 3.26 -8.52
CA ARG A 247 -6.43 1.90 -8.99
C ARG A 247 -6.11 1.68 -10.47
N VAL A 248 -6.18 2.72 -11.29
CA VAL A 248 -5.68 2.69 -12.67
C VAL A 248 -4.16 2.53 -12.68
N GLY A 249 -3.42 3.28 -11.86
CA GLY A 249 -1.97 3.13 -11.75
C GLY A 249 -1.55 1.74 -11.29
N TYR A 250 -2.26 1.17 -10.31
CA TYR A 250 -2.09 -0.24 -9.93
C TYR A 250 -2.38 -1.22 -11.06
N ALA A 251 -3.48 -1.02 -11.79
CA ALA A 251 -3.80 -1.89 -12.91
C ALA A 251 -2.73 -1.81 -13.99
N LEU A 252 -2.18 -0.63 -14.27
CA LEU A 252 -1.10 -0.36 -15.22
C LEU A 252 0.25 -0.98 -14.82
N SER A 253 0.56 -1.00 -13.52
CA SER A 253 1.83 -1.53 -12.99
C SER A 253 1.94 -3.06 -13.07
N ARG A 254 0.84 -3.77 -13.37
CA ARG A 254 0.80 -5.23 -13.44
C ARG A 254 0.93 -5.73 -14.87
N SER A 255 1.35 -6.97 -15.08
CA SER A 255 1.21 -7.57 -16.41
C SER A 255 -0.25 -7.98 -16.67
N ARG A 256 -0.68 -7.95 -17.95
CA ARG A 256 -2.02 -8.45 -18.34
C ARG A 256 -2.18 -9.95 -18.06
N SER A 257 -1.11 -10.73 -18.16
CA SER A 257 -1.10 -12.17 -17.90
C SER A 257 -1.37 -12.49 -16.43
N GLU A 258 -0.76 -11.77 -15.49
CA GLU A 258 -1.01 -11.94 -14.06
C GLU A 258 -2.43 -11.55 -13.66
N ILE A 259 -2.95 -10.46 -14.23
CA ILE A 259 -4.33 -10.04 -14.01
C ILE A 259 -5.29 -11.13 -14.50
N LEU A 260 -5.07 -11.65 -15.72
CA LEU A 260 -5.89 -12.74 -16.25
C LEU A 260 -5.80 -13.97 -15.36
N THR A 261 -4.60 -14.39 -14.97
CA THR A 261 -4.39 -15.55 -14.08
C THR A 261 -5.11 -15.40 -12.74
N GLU A 262 -5.09 -14.20 -12.14
CA GLU A 262 -5.87 -13.94 -10.91
C GLU A 262 -7.38 -13.99 -11.16
N ALA A 263 -7.84 -13.39 -12.26
CA ALA A 263 -9.26 -13.22 -12.56
C ALA A 263 -9.91 -14.47 -13.20
N THR A 264 -9.12 -15.42 -13.69
CA THR A 264 -9.57 -16.70 -14.25
C THR A 264 -9.07 -17.92 -13.48
N GLY A 265 -8.21 -17.73 -12.47
CA GLY A 265 -7.69 -18.80 -11.65
C GLY A 265 -8.81 -19.61 -11.02
N ASP A 266 -8.72 -20.93 -11.17
CA ASP A 266 -9.66 -21.89 -10.61
C ASP A 266 -9.50 -21.87 -9.08
N TYR A 267 -10.47 -21.26 -8.38
CA TYR A 267 -10.57 -21.39 -6.93
C TYR A 267 -11.03 -22.83 -6.66
N GLY A 268 -10.05 -23.72 -6.54
CA GLY A 268 -10.19 -25.17 -6.56
C GLY A 268 -11.49 -25.76 -6.01
N THR A 269 -12.03 -26.71 -6.78
CA THR A 269 -12.77 -27.90 -6.38
C THR A 269 -12.89 -28.12 -4.86
N GLY A 270 -13.85 -27.46 -4.24
CA GLY A 270 -14.36 -27.77 -2.91
C GLY A 270 -15.86 -27.93 -3.05
N HIS A 271 -16.36 -29.14 -2.84
CA HIS A 271 -17.74 -29.57 -3.00
C HIS A 271 -18.80 -28.48 -2.77
N ARG A 272 -19.71 -28.37 -3.74
CA ARG A 272 -21.02 -27.74 -3.60
C ARG A 272 -21.76 -28.39 -2.42
N ASN A 273 -22.14 -27.58 -1.44
CA ASN A 273 -23.39 -27.71 -0.70
C ASN A 273 -23.75 -26.35 -0.09
N GLY A 274 -24.91 -25.81 -0.51
CA GLY A 274 -25.62 -24.73 0.18
C GLY A 274 -25.14 -23.30 -0.09
N SER A 275 -26.01 -22.53 -0.77
CA SER A 275 -26.13 -21.06 -0.77
C SER A 275 -25.09 -20.24 0.00
N GLY A 276 -24.26 -19.47 -0.73
CA GLY A 276 -23.48 -18.37 -0.14
C GLY A 276 -22.43 -17.83 -1.10
N SER A 277 -22.65 -16.62 -1.64
CA SER A 277 -21.67 -15.90 -2.43
C SER A 277 -20.42 -15.62 -1.60
N ARG A 278 -19.25 -16.11 -2.01
CA ARG A 278 -17.97 -15.83 -1.37
C ARG A 278 -17.21 -14.79 -2.18
N PHE A 279 -17.15 -13.57 -1.66
CA PHE A 279 -16.02 -12.68 -1.89
C PHE A 279 -14.85 -13.26 -1.08
N ALA A 280 -14.09 -14.18 -1.66
CA ALA A 280 -12.92 -14.77 -1.00
C ALA A 280 -11.70 -13.87 -1.20
N TYR A 281 -11.67 -12.71 -0.54
CA TYR A 281 -10.40 -12.09 -0.19
C TYR A 281 -9.96 -12.68 1.16
N ARG A 282 -8.97 -13.58 1.12
CA ARG A 282 -8.31 -14.10 2.31
C ARG A 282 -7.56 -12.93 2.98
N SER A 283 -8.01 -12.46 4.14
CA SER A 283 -7.19 -11.62 5.02
C SER A 283 -6.21 -12.52 5.77
N ALA A 284 -4.96 -12.06 5.94
CA ALA A 284 -3.90 -12.80 6.61
C ALA A 284 -4.03 -12.85 8.15
N ARG A 285 -5.16 -12.42 8.73
CA ARG A 285 -5.43 -12.51 10.17
C ARG A 285 -6.84 -13.03 10.37
N GLY A 286 -6.92 -14.30 10.79
CA GLY A 286 -8.18 -14.95 11.12
C GLY A 286 -8.89 -14.24 12.27
N ARG A 287 -10.07 -13.70 11.99
CA ARG A 287 -11.28 -13.62 12.84
C ARG A 287 -12.18 -12.50 12.31
N PHE A 288 -13.38 -12.87 11.84
CA PHE A 288 -14.56 -12.01 11.91
C PHE A 288 -15.71 -12.89 12.38
N GLY A 289 -16.23 -12.59 13.58
CA GLY A 289 -17.36 -13.29 14.18
C GLY A 289 -18.67 -12.92 13.51
N TYR A 290 -19.58 -13.90 13.42
CA TYR A 290 -20.98 -13.68 13.06
C TYR A 290 -21.79 -13.44 14.34
N SER A 291 -22.59 -12.38 14.38
CA SER A 291 -23.71 -12.29 15.33
C SER A 291 -24.76 -13.31 14.92
N ALA A 292 -25.11 -14.20 15.86
CA ALA A 292 -26.16 -15.19 15.68
C ALA A 292 -27.52 -14.49 15.58
N GLN A 293 -28.17 -14.62 14.43
CA GLN A 293 -29.57 -14.27 14.29
C GLN A 293 -30.39 -15.41 14.93
N LYS A 294 -31.00 -15.14 16.09
CA LYS A 294 -31.95 -16.03 16.75
C LYS A 294 -33.04 -16.45 15.75
N ARG A 295 -33.10 -17.74 15.44
CA ARG A 295 -34.28 -18.35 14.82
C ARG A 295 -35.42 -18.29 15.83
N ARG A 296 -36.54 -17.71 15.41
CA ARG A 296 -37.85 -17.92 16.02
C ARG A 296 -38.15 -19.43 16.02
N ARG A 297 -38.59 -19.93 17.18
CA ARG A 297 -39.65 -20.94 17.24
C ARG A 297 -40.90 -20.18 17.65
#